data_AF-A0A6A5VXI8-F1
#
_entry.id   AF-A0A6A5VXI8-F1
#
_cell.length_a   1.000
_cell.length_b   1.000
_cell.length_c   1.000
_cell.angle_alpha   90.00
_cell.angle_beta   90.00
_cell.angle_gamma   90.00
#
_symmetry.space_group_name_H-M   'P 1'
#
loop_
_entity.id
_entity.type
_entity.pdbx_description
1 polymer ?
#
loop_
_entity_poly.entity_id
_entity_poly.type
_entity_poly.pdbx_seq_one_letter_code
_entity_poly.pdbx_strand_id
1 'polypeptide(L)'
;LHLGLVEHEYCHETAESNFYRPSIAASPYAETMVLAVQRSFDGLKPDLRPTSTQIKTSHHPALDLLPLPTLRTRLIEGLHHKPPFVNELEFWEDLREDGIVCWGNASAELCGGGVPWDARSWEAKQWFLDKYRGILGDEEDELWRASQWWREMRGEYL
;
A
#
# COMPACT_ATOMS: atom_id res chain seq x y z
N LEU A 1 -16.00 -6.63 0.04
CA LEU A 1 -15.09 -5.67 -0.62
C LEU A 1 -15.58 -5.49 -2.06
N HIS A 2 -16.24 -4.38 -2.38
CA HIS A 2 -16.93 -4.18 -3.67
C HIS A 2 -15.97 -3.57 -4.70
N LEU A 3 -14.85 -4.25 -4.95
CA LEU A 3 -13.92 -3.86 -6.01
C LEU A 3 -14.30 -4.50 -7.37
N GLY A 4 -15.31 -5.37 -7.41
CA GLY A 4 -15.78 -5.98 -8.67
C GLY A 4 -14.73 -6.88 -9.34
N LEU A 5 -13.90 -7.55 -8.55
CA LEU A 5 -12.70 -8.25 -9.04
C LEU A 5 -12.94 -9.75 -9.12
N VAL A 6 -12.49 -10.37 -10.22
CA VAL A 6 -12.39 -11.82 -10.35
C VAL A 6 -10.96 -12.23 -9.98
N GLU A 7 -10.79 -13.25 -9.14
CA GLU A 7 -9.48 -13.71 -8.60
C GLU A 7 -8.39 -13.89 -9.68
N HIS A 8 -8.79 -14.30 -10.89
CA HIS A 8 -7.88 -14.52 -12.02
C HIS A 8 -7.28 -13.22 -12.61
N GLU A 9 -7.83 -12.03 -12.32
CA GLU A 9 -7.35 -10.76 -12.87
C GLU A 9 -6.09 -10.24 -12.17
N TYR A 10 -5.73 -10.80 -11.00
CA TYR A 10 -4.61 -10.35 -10.17
C TYR A 10 -3.42 -11.32 -10.13
N CYS A 11 -3.56 -12.54 -10.65
CA CYS A 11 -2.52 -13.57 -10.52
C CYS A 11 -1.56 -13.63 -11.71
N HIS A 12 -1.69 -12.74 -12.70
CA HIS A 12 -0.84 -12.74 -13.88
C HIS A 12 0.25 -11.68 -13.75
N GLU A 13 1.51 -12.04 -14.01
CA GLU A 13 2.68 -11.14 -13.90
C GLU A 13 2.54 -9.85 -14.72
N THR A 14 1.70 -9.87 -15.76
CA THR A 14 1.45 -8.71 -16.64
C THR A 14 0.14 -7.98 -16.34
N ALA A 15 -0.50 -8.27 -15.21
CA ALA A 15 -1.74 -7.59 -14.83
C ALA A 15 -1.47 -6.10 -14.55
N GLU A 16 -2.39 -5.24 -14.95
CA GLU A 16 -2.27 -3.79 -14.80
C GLU A 16 -3.41 -3.24 -13.96
N SER A 17 -3.09 -2.35 -13.03
CA SER A 17 -4.06 -1.72 -12.13
C SER A 17 -5.19 -0.99 -12.86
N ASN A 18 -6.41 -1.19 -12.35
CA ASN A 18 -7.60 -0.42 -12.75
C ASN A 18 -7.56 1.04 -12.28
N PHE A 19 -6.58 1.47 -11.48
CA PHE A 19 -6.34 2.87 -11.16
C PHE A 19 -5.46 3.55 -12.20
N TYR A 20 -4.55 2.82 -12.82
CA TYR A 20 -3.67 3.37 -13.85
C TYR A 20 -4.49 3.86 -15.05
N ARG A 21 -4.16 5.06 -15.53
CA ARG A 21 -4.78 5.67 -16.69
C ARG A 21 -3.68 6.01 -17.69
N PRO A 22 -3.53 5.22 -18.76
CA PRO A 22 -2.54 5.53 -19.79
C PRO A 22 -2.81 6.93 -20.34
N SER A 23 -1.75 7.62 -20.74
CA SER A 23 -1.77 8.97 -21.31
C SER A 23 -2.01 10.15 -20.35
N ILE A 24 -2.43 9.95 -19.09
CA ILE A 24 -2.58 11.08 -18.14
C ILE A 24 -1.25 11.78 -17.91
N ALA A 25 -0.16 11.03 -17.73
CA ALA A 25 1.16 11.60 -17.42
C ALA A 25 1.69 12.55 -18.51
N ALA A 26 1.28 12.37 -19.77
CA ALA A 26 1.71 13.21 -20.90
C ALA A 26 0.76 14.39 -21.19
N SER A 27 -0.38 14.48 -20.47
CA SER A 27 -1.41 15.48 -20.72
C SER A 27 -1.07 16.81 -20.03
N PRO A 28 -1.29 17.98 -20.68
CA PRO A 28 -1.19 19.27 -20.02
C PRO A 28 -2.27 19.48 -18.94
N TYR A 29 -3.31 18.62 -18.91
CA TYR A 29 -4.39 18.64 -17.91
C TYR A 29 -4.26 17.52 -16.87
N ALA A 30 -3.06 16.96 -16.69
CA ALA A 30 -2.83 15.78 -15.86
C ALA A 30 -3.42 15.93 -14.45
N GLU A 31 -3.23 17.06 -13.78
CA GLU A 31 -3.75 17.28 -12.42
C GLU A 31 -5.28 17.24 -12.36
N THR A 32 -5.97 17.92 -13.27
CA THR A 32 -7.43 17.89 -13.35
C THR A 32 -7.97 16.49 -13.64
N MET A 33 -7.29 15.75 -14.54
CA MET A 33 -7.66 14.37 -14.85
C MET A 33 -7.44 13.43 -13.66
N VAL A 34 -6.33 13.59 -12.93
CA VAL A 34 -6.05 12.84 -11.70
C VAL A 34 -7.13 13.08 -10.66
N LEU A 35 -7.50 14.34 -10.41
CA LEU A 35 -8.57 14.68 -9.46
C LEU A 35 -9.92 14.07 -9.88
N ALA A 36 -10.24 14.08 -11.18
CA ALA A 36 -11.46 13.44 -11.69
C ALA A 36 -11.46 11.92 -11.45
N VAL A 37 -10.32 11.25 -11.66
CA VAL A 37 -10.17 9.82 -11.38
C VAL A 37 -10.30 9.56 -9.87
N GLN A 38 -9.61 10.32 -9.03
CA GLN A 38 -9.70 10.16 -7.56
C GLN A 38 -11.14 10.28 -7.07
N ARG A 39 -11.90 11.26 -7.59
CA ARG A 39 -13.33 11.43 -7.27
C ARG A 39 -14.19 10.23 -7.64
N SER A 40 -13.86 9.52 -8.72
CA SER A 40 -14.60 8.29 -9.07
C SER A 40 -14.42 7.16 -8.06
N PHE A 41 -13.41 7.26 -7.18
CA PHE A 41 -13.11 6.29 -6.13
C PHE A 41 -13.39 6.82 -4.72
N ASP A 42 -14.14 7.91 -4.56
CA ASP A 42 -14.51 8.46 -3.24
C ASP A 42 -15.31 7.47 -2.38
N GLY A 43 -15.96 6.48 -3.01
CA GLY A 43 -16.65 5.37 -2.33
C GLY A 43 -15.71 4.37 -1.65
N LEU A 44 -14.42 4.37 -1.99
CA LEU A 44 -13.42 3.55 -1.29
C LEU A 44 -13.07 4.14 0.06
N LYS A 45 -12.63 3.26 0.98
CA LYS A 45 -12.04 3.66 2.26
C LYS A 45 -10.80 4.55 1.99
N PRO A 46 -10.56 5.60 2.80
CA PRO A 46 -9.52 6.59 2.52
C PRO A 46 -8.16 5.99 2.14
N ASP A 47 -7.70 5.00 2.90
CA ASP A 47 -6.36 4.38 2.70
C ASP A 47 -6.26 3.49 1.46
N LEU A 48 -7.40 3.11 0.87
CA LEU A 48 -7.47 2.32 -0.38
C LEU A 48 -7.73 3.19 -1.61
N ARG A 49 -7.94 4.50 -1.45
CA ARG A 49 -8.14 5.40 -2.61
C ARG A 49 -6.85 5.46 -3.45
N PRO A 50 -6.97 5.63 -4.78
CA PRO A 50 -5.80 5.71 -5.64
C PRO A 50 -4.97 6.96 -5.37
N THR A 51 -3.65 6.79 -5.33
CA THR A 51 -2.72 7.92 -5.26
C THR A 51 -2.48 8.51 -6.66
N SER A 52 -1.98 9.75 -6.73
CA SER A 52 -1.60 10.35 -8.02
C SER A 52 -0.57 9.48 -8.75
N THR A 53 0.36 8.86 -8.02
CA THR A 53 1.40 8.00 -8.60
C THR A 53 0.80 6.74 -9.21
N GLN A 54 -0.13 6.08 -8.51
CA GLN A 54 -0.86 4.93 -9.07
C GLN A 54 -1.64 5.27 -10.34
N ILE A 55 -2.23 6.46 -10.40
CA ILE A 55 -2.99 6.89 -11.59
C ILE A 55 -2.07 7.15 -12.78
N LYS A 56 -0.88 7.73 -12.55
CA LYS A 56 0.04 8.16 -13.60
C LYS A 56 1.00 7.07 -14.07
N THR A 57 1.19 6.04 -13.27
CA THR A 57 2.28 5.08 -13.44
C THR A 57 1.74 3.66 -13.49
N SER A 58 2.06 2.92 -14.55
CA SER A 58 1.67 1.51 -14.67
C SER A 58 2.24 0.71 -13.50
N HIS A 59 1.45 -0.20 -12.93
CA HIS A 59 1.84 -1.01 -11.80
C HIS A 59 0.93 -2.23 -11.65
N HIS A 60 1.44 -3.25 -10.96
CA HIS A 60 0.68 -4.47 -10.70
C HIS A 60 -0.48 -4.20 -9.74
N PRO A 61 -1.69 -4.71 -10.02
CA PRO A 61 -2.89 -4.38 -9.25
C PRO A 61 -2.83 -4.88 -7.79
N ALA A 62 -2.00 -5.88 -7.47
CA ALA A 62 -1.81 -6.34 -6.09
C ALA A 62 -1.37 -5.22 -5.14
N LEU A 63 -0.67 -4.19 -5.63
CA LEU A 63 -0.30 -3.03 -4.83
C LEU A 63 -1.53 -2.24 -4.34
N ASP A 64 -2.63 -2.25 -5.09
CA ASP A 64 -3.88 -1.54 -4.72
C ASP A 64 -4.57 -2.12 -3.50
N LEU A 65 -4.19 -3.33 -3.09
CA LEU A 65 -4.78 -4.02 -1.93
C LEU A 65 -4.15 -3.60 -0.61
N LEU A 66 -3.00 -2.93 -0.63
CA LEU A 66 -2.35 -2.40 0.56
C LEU A 66 -3.03 -1.10 1.00
N PRO A 67 -3.64 -0.99 2.19
CA PRO A 67 -4.19 0.27 2.69
C PRO A 67 -3.08 1.16 3.25
N LEU A 68 -2.02 1.37 2.47
CA LEU A 68 -0.82 2.10 2.84
C LEU A 68 -0.46 3.05 1.68
N PRO A 69 -1.20 4.16 1.49
CA PRO A 69 -1.03 5.08 0.35
C PRO A 69 0.38 5.63 0.18
N THR A 70 1.11 5.88 1.27
CA THR A 70 2.49 6.36 1.20
C THR A 70 3.43 5.25 0.73
N LEU A 71 3.31 4.05 1.30
CA LEU A 71 4.08 2.90 0.85
C LEU A 71 3.82 2.58 -0.61
N ARG A 72 2.54 2.52 -1.04
CA ARG A 72 2.18 2.26 -2.45
C ARG A 72 2.82 3.26 -3.41
N THR A 73 2.79 4.54 -3.05
CA THR A 73 3.38 5.62 -3.85
C THR A 73 4.90 5.43 -4.02
N ARG A 74 5.62 5.27 -2.90
CA ARG A 74 7.08 5.16 -2.92
C ARG A 74 7.57 3.83 -3.49
N LEU A 75 6.80 2.75 -3.33
CA LEU A 75 7.09 1.45 -3.92
C LEU A 75 7.01 1.51 -5.45
N ILE A 76 5.95 2.10 -6.01
CA ILE A 76 5.84 2.30 -7.46
C ILE A 76 6.97 3.17 -8.00
N GLU A 77 7.32 4.25 -7.29
CA GLU A 77 8.45 5.11 -7.64
C GLU A 77 9.78 4.34 -7.61
N GLY A 78 9.97 3.47 -6.62
CA GLY A 78 11.18 2.66 -6.48
C GLY A 78 11.34 1.55 -7.51
N LEU A 79 10.23 0.92 -7.90
CA LEU A 79 10.18 -0.07 -8.98
C LEU A 79 10.48 0.56 -10.35
N HIS A 80 10.04 1.79 -10.58
CA HIS A 80 10.25 2.51 -11.84
C HIS A 80 11.49 3.39 -11.89
N HIS A 81 12.25 3.48 -10.79
CA HIS A 81 13.54 4.16 -10.79
C HIS A 81 14.52 3.48 -11.75
N LYS A 82 15.55 4.21 -12.19
CA LYS A 82 16.57 3.70 -13.12
C LYS A 82 17.97 4.00 -12.57
N PRO A 83 18.67 3.00 -11.99
CA PRO A 83 18.24 1.60 -11.79
C PRO A 83 17.15 1.45 -10.73
N PRO A 84 16.28 0.41 -10.76
CA PRO A 84 15.32 0.18 -9.69
C PRO A 84 16.04 0.01 -8.34
N PHE A 85 15.50 0.61 -7.29
CA PHE A 85 16.05 0.46 -5.93
C PHE A 85 15.17 -0.40 -5.02
N VAL A 86 14.07 -0.94 -5.56
CA VAL A 86 13.24 -1.96 -4.93
C VAL A 86 13.15 -3.17 -5.85
N ASN A 87 13.22 -4.37 -5.28
CA ASN A 87 12.94 -5.62 -5.96
C ASN A 87 11.51 -6.06 -5.64
N GLU A 88 10.66 -6.14 -6.66
CA GLU A 88 9.24 -6.49 -6.49
C GLU A 88 9.05 -7.90 -5.93
N LEU A 89 9.79 -8.89 -6.45
CA LEU A 89 9.68 -10.28 -6.02
C LEU A 89 10.08 -10.42 -4.55
N GLU A 90 11.21 -9.82 -4.18
CA GLU A 90 11.71 -9.82 -2.80
C GLU A 90 10.72 -9.13 -1.84
N PHE A 91 10.11 -8.02 -2.26
CA PHE A 91 9.10 -7.33 -1.47
C PHE A 91 7.88 -8.22 -1.20
N TRP A 92 7.36 -8.91 -2.22
CA TRP A 92 6.23 -9.83 -2.03
C TRP A 92 6.59 -11.07 -1.22
N GLU A 93 7.83 -11.57 -1.32
CA GLU A 93 8.34 -12.64 -0.48
C GLU A 93 8.42 -12.21 0.99
N ASP A 94 8.99 -11.03 1.28
CA ASP A 94 9.07 -10.50 2.63
C ASP A 94 7.69 -10.22 3.24
N LEU A 95 6.72 -9.77 2.43
CA LEU A 95 5.32 -9.65 2.86
C LEU A 95 4.70 -11.01 3.20
N ARG A 96 5.06 -12.07 2.48
CA ARG A 96 4.58 -13.45 2.73
C ARG A 96 5.18 -14.04 4.00
N GLU A 97 6.40 -13.66 4.34
CA GLU A 97 7.12 -14.07 5.56
C GLU A 97 6.78 -13.15 6.77
N ASP A 98 5.51 -12.71 6.87
CA ASP A 98 4.99 -11.87 7.96
C ASP A 98 5.75 -10.54 8.17
N GLY A 99 6.38 -9.99 7.13
CA GLY A 99 7.07 -8.69 7.19
C GLY A 99 6.16 -7.54 7.62
N ILE A 100 4.89 -7.59 7.19
CA ILE A 100 3.80 -6.80 7.76
C ILE A 100 2.65 -7.73 8.14
N VAL A 101 1.97 -7.43 9.24
CA VAL A 101 0.83 -8.18 9.74
C VAL A 101 -0.38 -7.27 9.85
N CYS A 102 -1.53 -7.74 9.37
CA CYS A 102 -2.81 -7.08 9.63
C CYS A 102 -3.42 -7.67 10.90
N TRP A 103 -3.60 -6.84 11.91
CA TRP A 103 -4.36 -7.20 13.10
C TRP A 103 -5.85 -7.17 12.77
N GLY A 104 -6.53 -8.32 12.87
CA GLY A 104 -7.93 -8.51 12.52
C GLY A 104 -8.66 -9.52 13.43
N ASN A 105 -9.99 -9.52 13.38
CA ASN A 105 -10.92 -10.23 14.29
C ASN A 105 -10.92 -11.78 14.19
N ALA A 106 -9.76 -12.46 14.18
CA ALA A 106 -9.72 -13.92 14.30
C ALA A 106 -9.40 -14.42 15.72
N SER A 107 -8.86 -13.58 16.61
CA SER A 107 -8.54 -13.98 17.99
C SER A 107 -8.22 -12.84 18.96
N ALA A 108 -8.25 -11.57 18.54
CA ALA A 108 -7.77 -10.47 19.37
C ALA A 108 -8.87 -9.91 20.28
N GLU A 109 -9.25 -10.66 21.32
CA GLU A 109 -10.07 -10.13 22.43
C GLU A 109 -9.36 -9.00 23.21
N LEU A 110 -8.07 -8.77 22.96
CA LEU A 110 -7.24 -7.89 23.76
C LEU A 110 -7.02 -6.48 23.21
N CYS A 111 -7.14 -6.20 21.91
CA CYS A 111 -6.74 -4.89 21.39
C CYS A 111 -7.47 -4.51 20.08
N GLY A 112 -8.55 -3.74 20.17
CA GLY A 112 -8.86 -2.71 19.16
C GLY A 112 -9.52 -3.06 17.82
N GLY A 113 -9.81 -4.34 17.50
CA GLY A 113 -10.71 -4.68 16.37
C GLY A 113 -10.27 -4.16 14.99
N GLY A 114 -9.03 -4.46 14.57
CA GLY A 114 -8.50 -4.00 13.28
C GLY A 114 -9.18 -4.62 12.05
N VAL A 115 -9.03 -3.95 10.91
CA VAL A 115 -9.66 -4.24 9.62
C VAL A 115 -8.67 -4.06 8.46
N PRO A 116 -8.73 -4.90 7.40
CA PRO A 116 -7.72 -4.92 6.35
C PRO A 116 -7.74 -3.72 5.38
N TRP A 117 -8.67 -2.77 5.57
CA TRP A 117 -8.82 -1.57 4.74
C TRP A 117 -8.44 -0.28 5.46
N ASP A 118 -7.83 -0.38 6.64
CA ASP A 118 -7.40 0.74 7.48
C ASP A 118 -5.91 0.57 7.80
N ALA A 119 -5.10 1.57 7.44
CA ALA A 119 -3.65 1.59 7.65
C ALA A 119 -3.27 1.32 9.10
N ARG A 120 -4.08 1.79 10.07
CA ARG A 120 -3.84 1.59 11.50
C ARG A 120 -3.88 0.13 11.92
N SER A 121 -4.52 -0.73 11.14
CA SER A 121 -4.63 -2.16 11.46
C SER A 121 -3.37 -2.94 11.09
N TRP A 122 -2.39 -2.31 10.44
CA TRP A 122 -1.19 -2.97 9.96
C TRP A 122 0.03 -2.64 10.83
N GLU A 123 0.86 -3.64 11.09
CA GLU A 123 2.13 -3.50 11.79
C GLU A 123 3.24 -4.14 10.97
N ALA A 124 4.34 -3.43 10.76
CA ALA A 124 5.57 -3.97 10.23
C ALA A 124 6.49 -4.49 11.34
N LYS A 125 7.15 -5.62 11.07
CA LYS A 125 8.26 -6.10 11.90
C LYS A 125 9.44 -5.14 11.79
N GLN A 126 10.27 -5.07 12.84
CA GLN A 126 11.41 -4.15 12.86
C GLN A 126 12.38 -4.40 11.69
N TRP A 127 12.68 -5.67 11.39
CA TRP A 127 13.55 -6.02 10.27
C TRP A 127 13.01 -5.53 8.91
N PHE A 128 11.68 -5.52 8.75
CA PHE A 128 11.02 -5.05 7.52
C PHE A 128 11.12 -3.53 7.41
N LEU A 129 10.89 -2.81 8.52
CA LEU A 129 11.09 -1.35 8.61
C LEU A 129 12.53 -0.96 8.26
N ASP A 130 13.52 -1.70 8.78
CA ASP A 130 14.93 -1.43 8.55
C ASP A 130 15.32 -1.69 7.09
N LYS A 131 14.88 -2.82 6.53
CA LYS A 131 15.17 -3.21 5.13
C LYS A 131 14.55 -2.24 4.13
N TYR A 132 13.30 -1.84 4.34
CA TYR A 132 12.56 -0.98 3.41
C TYR A 132 12.53 0.50 3.83
N ARG A 133 13.44 0.93 4.71
CA ARG A 133 13.49 2.32 5.22
C ARG A 133 13.47 3.38 4.12
N GLY A 134 14.09 3.10 2.97
CA GLY A 134 14.09 4.01 1.81
C GLY A 134 12.71 4.31 1.22
N ILE A 135 11.74 3.39 1.35
CA ILE A 135 10.35 3.57 0.89
C ILE A 135 9.35 3.73 2.03
N LEU A 136 9.65 3.21 3.22
CA LEU A 136 8.80 3.37 4.40
C LEU A 136 9.01 4.70 5.11
N GLY A 137 10.16 5.35 4.85
CA GLY A 137 10.56 6.61 5.47
C GLY A 137 10.79 6.45 6.96
N ASP A 138 10.14 7.28 7.77
CA ASP A 138 10.45 7.44 9.19
C ASP A 138 9.22 7.36 10.11
N GLU A 139 9.43 7.66 11.39
CA GLU A 139 8.42 7.57 12.46
C GLU A 139 7.18 8.45 12.22
N GLU A 140 7.22 9.39 11.27
CA GLU A 140 6.07 10.18 10.88
C GLU A 140 5.18 9.50 9.83
N ASP A 141 5.70 8.49 9.13
CA ASP A 141 4.99 7.77 8.09
C ASP A 141 3.99 6.75 8.67
N GLU A 142 2.96 6.46 7.88
CA GLU A 142 1.77 5.71 8.29
C GLU A 142 2.09 4.36 8.93
N LEU A 143 2.96 3.56 8.30
CA LEU A 143 3.25 2.20 8.75
C LEU A 143 4.13 2.21 10.00
N TRP A 144 5.04 3.16 10.11
CA TRP A 144 5.83 3.35 11.33
C TRP A 144 4.94 3.71 12.51
N ARG A 145 4.07 4.71 12.36
CA ARG A 145 3.10 5.12 13.41
C ARG A 145 2.17 3.98 13.82
N ALA A 146 1.68 3.21 12.84
CA ALA A 146 0.85 2.04 13.09
C ALA A 146 1.61 0.95 13.86
N SER A 147 2.84 0.66 13.44
CA SER A 147 3.69 -0.34 14.08
C SER A 147 4.05 0.02 15.52
N GLN A 148 4.44 1.27 15.76
CA GLN A 148 4.77 1.76 17.11
C GLN A 148 3.59 1.57 18.06
N TRP A 149 2.40 1.97 17.64
CA TRP A 149 1.24 1.83 18.50
C TRP A 149 0.90 0.37 18.83
N TRP A 150 0.98 -0.54 17.88
CA TRP A 150 0.70 -1.95 18.16
C TRP A 150 1.71 -2.54 19.16
N ARG A 151 2.99 -2.16 19.07
CA ARG A 151 4.02 -2.54 20.04
C ARG A 151 3.74 -1.95 21.41
N GLU A 152 3.42 -0.66 21.49
CA GLU A 152 3.02 0.02 22.72
C GLU A 152 1.82 -0.66 23.39
N MET A 153 0.80 -1.07 22.60
CA MET A 153 -0.38 -1.73 23.15
C MET A 153 -0.07 -3.09 23.78
N ARG A 154 1.02 -3.74 23.34
CA ARG A 154 1.54 -4.99 23.92
C ARG A 154 2.58 -4.76 25.03
N GLY A 155 2.92 -3.50 25.34
CA GLY A 155 3.97 -3.17 26.30
C GLY A 155 5.40 -3.43 25.79
N GLU A 156 5.55 -3.58 24.48
CA GLU A 156 6.85 -3.68 23.79
C GLU A 156 7.35 -2.25 23.54
N TYR A 157 8.12 -1.68 24.48
CA TYR A 157 8.78 -0.40 24.26
C TYR A 157 10.07 -0.59 23.45
N LEU A 158 10.36 0.34 22.54
CA LEU A 158 11.64 0.44 21.84
C LEU A 158 12.79 0.77 22.79
#